data_AF-A0ABD0MXP0-F1
#
_entry.id   AF-A0ABD0MXP0-F1
#
_cell.length_a   1.000
_cell.length_b   1.000
_cell.length_c   1.000
_cell.angle_alpha   90.00
_cell.angle_beta   90.00
_cell.angle_gamma   90.00
#
_symmetry.space_group_name_H-M   'P 1'
#
loop_
_entity.id
_entity.type
_entity.pdbx_description
1 polymer ?
#
loop_
_entity_poly.entity_id
_entity_poly.type
_entity_poly.pdbx_seq_one_letter_code
_entity_poly.pdbx_strand_id
1 'polypeptide(L)'
;TDEHTRLLIRWRAANEALFTGRRNAAVKGFEAFVEEQGLQGRVTAAFVKKKWENLKQKYKELKCPPTGVSTEDGEPTAASWKWYSAMDEAIGGRPSITPPALIASSGPDVAVCSSSSVSPAPVRATRKRPKHLEDIIKEMEEREAEREREAAEREERRWKEMEEKEDRRERERQVRQERQEREAREREERWQREVREREERRERETRERDERFLSLLEILAKK
;
A
#
# COMPACT_ATOMS: atom_id res chain seq x y z
N THR A 1 -0.35 10.35 28.72
CA THR A 1 -0.46 11.74 29.23
C THR A 1 0.39 12.68 28.38
N ASP A 2 0.18 13.98 28.49
CA ASP A 2 1.00 15.00 27.81
C ASP A 2 2.49 14.89 28.18
N GLU A 3 2.77 14.55 29.44
CA GLU A 3 4.14 14.39 29.95
C GLU A 3 4.91 13.27 29.26
N HIS A 4 4.27 12.11 29.01
CA HIS A 4 4.91 11.03 28.25
C HIS A 4 5.23 11.42 26.80
N THR A 5 4.45 12.34 26.22
CA THR A 5 4.71 12.84 24.86
C THR A 5 5.92 13.78 24.86
N ARG A 6 6.08 14.63 25.88
CA ARG A 6 7.31 15.44 26.08
C ARG A 6 8.54 14.58 26.28
N LEU A 7 8.42 13.58 27.14
CA LEU A 7 9.52 12.66 27.45
C LEU A 7 9.94 11.88 26.22
N LEU A 8 8.99 11.40 25.40
CA LEU A 8 9.29 10.75 24.13
C LEU A 8 10.09 11.66 23.18
N ILE A 9 9.65 12.92 23.01
CA ILE A 9 10.33 13.86 22.10
C ILE A 9 11.75 14.14 22.57
N ARG A 10 11.92 14.46 23.86
CA ARG A 10 13.23 14.73 24.46
C ARG A 10 14.14 13.51 24.43
N TRP A 11 13.60 12.34 24.76
CA TRP A 11 14.36 11.10 24.79
C TRP A 11 14.84 10.71 23.40
N ARG A 12 13.99 10.83 22.36
CA ARG A 12 14.40 10.60 20.97
C ARG A 12 15.51 11.57 20.58
N ALA A 13 15.37 12.86 20.89
CA ALA A 13 16.38 13.87 20.57
C ALA A 13 17.73 13.56 21.24
N ALA A 14 17.73 13.14 22.51
CA ALA A 14 18.94 12.76 23.24
C ALA A 14 19.56 11.45 22.72
N ASN A 15 18.73 10.51 22.24
CA ASN A 15 19.15 9.17 21.82
C ASN A 15 19.15 8.99 20.29
N GLU A 16 19.38 10.04 19.51
CA GLU A 16 19.37 9.97 18.05
C GLU A 16 20.35 8.91 17.50
N ALA A 17 21.48 8.71 18.19
CA ALA A 17 22.49 7.69 17.84
C ALA A 17 21.96 6.25 17.88
N LEU A 18 20.84 5.97 18.56
CA LEU A 18 20.20 4.63 18.55
C LEU A 18 19.31 4.44 17.30
N PHE A 19 18.93 5.52 16.62
CA PHE A 19 18.02 5.52 15.47
C PHE A 19 18.78 5.64 14.15
N THR A 20 19.79 4.78 13.95
CA THR A 20 20.72 4.79 12.80
C THR A 20 20.12 4.32 11.47
N GLY A 21 18.82 4.05 11.39
CA GLY A 21 18.16 3.52 10.19
C GLY A 21 18.48 2.05 9.85
N ARG A 22 19.35 1.38 10.62
CA ARG A 22 19.62 -0.06 10.47
C ARG A 22 18.38 -0.89 10.84
N ARG A 23 18.25 -2.08 10.24
CA ARG A 23 17.14 -3.01 10.51
C ARG A 23 17.01 -3.24 12.01
N ASN A 24 15.80 -3.09 12.55
CA ASN A 24 15.44 -3.25 13.96
C ASN A 24 16.11 -2.28 14.96
N ALA A 25 16.99 -1.37 14.54
CA ALA A 25 17.64 -0.41 15.45
C ALA A 25 16.64 0.55 16.10
N ALA A 26 15.68 1.06 15.30
CA ALA A 26 14.62 1.91 15.83
C ALA A 26 13.70 1.15 16.82
N VAL A 27 13.46 -0.15 16.60
CA VAL A 27 12.65 -0.95 17.51
C VAL A 27 13.34 -1.07 18.87
N LYS A 28 14.64 -1.39 18.88
CA LYS A 28 15.46 -1.43 20.11
C LYS A 28 15.52 -0.08 20.82
N GLY A 29 15.61 1.02 20.08
CA GLY A 29 15.55 2.37 20.65
C GLY A 29 14.23 2.63 21.36
N PHE A 30 13.09 2.28 20.75
CA PHE A 30 11.80 2.45 21.40
C PHE A 30 11.55 1.46 22.55
N GLU A 31 12.13 0.27 22.52
CA GLU A 31 12.13 -0.67 23.65
C GLU A 31 12.87 -0.09 24.86
N ALA A 32 14.05 0.50 24.64
CA ALA A 32 14.82 1.17 25.70
C ALA A 32 14.03 2.35 26.32
N PHE A 33 13.31 3.12 25.51
CA PHE A 33 12.42 4.17 26.02
C PHE A 33 11.29 3.59 26.89
N VAL A 34 10.66 2.49 26.46
CA VAL A 34 9.57 1.85 27.23
C VAL A 34 10.07 1.31 28.57
N GLU A 35 11.28 0.76 28.59
CA GLU A 35 11.96 0.29 29.80
C GLU A 35 12.29 1.44 30.76
N GLU A 36 12.95 2.49 30.27
CA GLU A 36 13.38 3.64 31.07
C GLU A 36 12.19 4.41 31.68
N GLN A 37 11.06 4.47 30.97
CA GLN A 37 9.85 5.13 31.44
C GLN A 37 8.96 4.23 32.32
N GLY A 38 9.37 2.98 32.58
CA GLY A 38 8.59 2.02 33.38
C GLY A 38 7.24 1.68 32.75
N LEU A 39 7.14 1.74 31.41
CA LEU A 39 5.91 1.51 30.64
C LEU A 39 5.79 0.06 30.15
N GLN A 40 6.74 -0.80 30.53
CA GLN A 40 6.73 -2.23 30.19
C GLN A 40 5.42 -2.89 30.63
N GLY A 41 4.82 -3.68 29.74
CA GLY A 41 3.52 -4.33 29.96
C GLY A 41 2.30 -3.42 29.81
N ARG A 42 2.48 -2.10 29.66
CA ARG A 42 1.39 -1.12 29.44
C ARG A 42 1.43 -0.51 28.04
N VAL A 43 2.61 -0.33 27.47
CA VAL A 43 2.80 0.26 26.14
C VAL A 43 3.93 -0.48 25.42
N THR A 44 3.63 -1.01 24.24
CA THR A 44 4.64 -1.70 23.40
C THR A 44 5.50 -0.68 22.64
N ALA A 45 6.75 -1.00 22.36
CA ALA A 45 7.66 -0.17 21.55
C ALA A 45 7.05 0.22 20.17
N ALA A 46 6.24 -0.66 19.59
CA ALA A 46 5.48 -0.39 18.36
C ALA A 46 4.50 0.79 18.51
N PHE A 47 3.84 0.93 19.66
CA PHE A 47 2.94 2.06 19.94
C PHE A 47 3.71 3.37 20.07
N VAL A 48 4.85 3.35 20.77
CA VAL A 48 5.73 4.52 20.91
C VAL A 48 6.27 4.97 19.54
N LYS A 49 6.68 4.01 18.70
CA LYS A 49 7.07 4.26 17.31
C LYS A 49 5.93 4.91 16.51
N LYS A 50 4.72 4.34 16.58
CA LYS A 50 3.53 4.89 15.89
C LYS A 50 3.20 6.30 16.36
N LYS A 51 3.34 6.57 17.67
CA LYS A 51 3.17 7.90 18.26
C LYS A 51 4.21 8.89 17.73
N TRP A 52 5.47 8.49 17.67
CA TRP A 52 6.56 9.28 17.11
C TRP A 52 6.36 9.61 15.62
N GLU A 53 5.92 8.64 14.81
CA GLU A 53 5.62 8.88 13.39
C GLU A 53 4.42 9.82 13.20
N ASN A 54 3.38 9.70 14.03
CA ASN A 54 2.25 10.64 14.00
C ASN A 54 2.67 12.07 14.34
N LEU A 55 3.55 12.25 15.33
CA LEU A 55 4.13 13.56 15.64
C LEU A 55 4.96 14.11 14.47
N LYS A 56 5.76 13.27 13.80
CA LYS A 56 6.54 13.70 12.62
C LYS A 56 5.66 14.13 11.46
N GLN A 57 4.57 13.40 11.21
CA GLN A 57 3.63 13.72 10.15
C GLN A 57 2.98 15.09 10.39
N LYS A 58 2.43 15.30 11.59
CA LYS A 58 1.82 16.58 11.96
C LYS A 58 2.82 17.74 11.97
N TYR A 59 4.08 17.48 12.34
CA TYR A 59 5.16 18.46 12.26
C TYR A 59 5.46 18.88 10.81
N LYS A 60 5.52 17.93 9.87
CA LYS A 60 5.74 18.21 8.44
C LYS A 60 4.61 19.03 7.82
N GLU A 61 3.37 18.68 8.14
CA GLU A 61 2.18 19.42 7.70
C GLU A 61 2.22 20.90 8.14
N LEU A 62 2.75 21.16 9.34
CA LEU A 62 2.86 22.51 9.90
C LEU A 62 4.11 23.27 9.43
N LYS A 63 5.21 22.58 9.11
CA LYS A 63 6.49 23.18 8.67
C LYS A 63 6.53 23.52 7.18
N CYS A 64 5.79 22.77 6.37
CA CYS A 64 5.64 23.02 4.95
C CYS A 64 4.16 23.21 4.64
N PRO A 65 3.56 24.38 4.97
CA PRO A 65 2.22 24.66 4.46
C PRO A 65 2.29 24.57 2.92
N PRO A 66 1.38 23.82 2.27
CA PRO A 66 1.29 23.79 0.82
C PRO A 66 1.20 25.23 0.33
N THR A 67 2.26 25.70 -0.32
CA THR A 67 2.33 27.06 -0.84
C THR A 67 1.22 27.25 -1.86
N GLY A 68 0.25 28.12 -1.55
CA GLY A 68 -0.73 28.55 -2.55
C GLY A 68 -2.04 29.17 -2.05
N VAL A 69 -2.40 29.08 -0.77
CA VAL A 69 -3.64 29.70 -0.29
C VAL A 69 -3.40 30.35 1.06
N SER A 70 -3.42 31.69 1.08
CA SER A 70 -3.69 32.44 2.30
C SER A 70 -5.09 32.05 2.74
N THR A 71 -5.24 31.39 3.87
CA THR A 71 -6.57 31.19 4.44
C THR A 71 -6.56 31.66 5.89
N GLU A 72 -7.22 32.80 6.04
CA GLU A 72 -7.66 33.50 7.24
C GLU A 72 -8.61 32.69 8.15
N ASP A 73 -8.73 31.38 7.95
CA ASP A 73 -9.72 30.52 8.61
C ASP A 73 -9.08 29.57 9.64
N GLY A 74 -8.52 30.12 10.72
CA GLY A 74 -8.33 29.40 11.99
C GLY A 74 -7.63 28.02 11.95
N GLU A 75 -6.92 27.71 10.86
CA GLU A 75 -6.26 26.42 10.68
C GLU A 75 -5.16 26.28 11.71
N PRO A 76 -4.91 25.06 12.23
CA PRO A 76 -3.93 24.85 13.27
C PRO A 76 -2.56 25.29 12.74
N THR A 77 -2.12 26.50 13.09
CA THR A 77 -0.82 27.03 12.73
C THR A 77 0.25 26.32 13.57
N ALA A 78 1.51 26.35 13.15
CA ALA A 78 2.65 25.91 13.97
C ALA A 78 2.58 26.43 15.44
N ALA A 79 2.11 27.66 15.64
CA ALA A 79 1.90 28.29 16.95
C ALA A 79 0.78 27.65 17.81
N SER A 80 -0.21 27.01 17.19
CA SER A 80 -1.35 26.37 17.88
C SER A 80 -1.01 24.98 18.43
N TRP A 81 0.01 24.32 17.87
CA TRP A 81 0.36 22.97 18.26
C TRP A 81 1.42 22.96 19.36
N LYS A 82 0.99 22.64 20.58
CA LYS A 82 1.84 22.60 21.79
C LYS A 82 3.09 21.70 21.71
N TRP A 83 3.20 20.84 20.70
CA TRP A 83 4.37 19.99 20.45
C TRP A 83 5.28 20.49 19.34
N TYR A 84 4.88 21.52 18.58
CA TYR A 84 5.62 22.01 17.43
C TYR A 84 7.04 22.43 17.82
N SER A 85 7.20 23.31 18.81
CA SER A 85 8.53 23.78 19.24
C SER A 85 9.42 22.64 19.75
N ALA A 86 8.86 21.72 20.54
CA ALA A 86 9.62 20.56 21.02
C ALA A 86 10.04 19.62 19.88
N MET A 87 9.21 19.47 18.86
CA MET A 87 9.49 18.63 17.69
C MET A 87 10.45 19.31 16.71
N ASP A 88 10.34 20.63 16.53
CA ASP A 88 11.25 21.45 15.74
C ASP A 88 12.65 21.49 16.35
N GLU A 89 12.75 21.56 17.68
CA GLU A 89 14.03 21.42 18.37
C GLU A 89 14.64 20.02 18.19
N ALA A 90 13.81 18.97 18.22
CA ALA A 90 14.26 17.58 18.14
C ALA A 90 14.65 17.10 16.73
N ILE A 91 14.11 17.70 15.66
CA ILE A 91 14.31 17.23 14.27
C ILE A 91 14.42 18.36 13.24
N GLY A 92 14.16 19.61 13.62
CA GLY A 92 14.05 20.75 12.72
C GLY A 92 15.38 21.35 12.23
N GLY A 93 16.50 20.82 12.73
CA GLY A 93 17.85 21.14 12.28
C GLY A 93 18.55 22.18 13.15
N ARG A 94 19.61 21.77 13.85
CA ARG A 94 20.70 22.69 14.20
C ARG A 94 21.37 23.09 12.89
N PRO A 95 21.50 24.37 12.52
CA PRO A 95 22.42 24.75 11.47
C PRO A 95 23.84 24.46 11.97
N SER A 96 24.41 23.31 11.58
CA SER A 96 25.85 23.19 11.44
C SER A 96 26.25 24.02 10.23
N ILE A 97 26.25 25.34 10.40
CA ILE A 97 27.02 26.22 9.54
C ILE A 97 28.14 26.75 10.42
N THR A 98 29.35 26.25 10.19
CA THR A 98 30.54 27.05 10.51
C THR A 98 30.43 28.27 9.61
N PRO A 99 30.13 29.48 10.13
CA PRO A 99 30.05 30.63 9.24
C PRO A 99 31.45 30.89 8.68
N PRO A 100 31.60 31.14 7.36
CA PRO A 100 32.83 31.73 6.84
C PRO A 100 33.09 33.02 7.61
N ALA A 101 34.27 33.13 8.21
CA ALA A 101 34.71 34.34 8.89
C ALA A 101 34.67 35.51 7.89
N LEU A 102 33.75 36.45 8.09
CA LEU A 102 33.79 37.75 7.44
C LEU A 102 33.93 38.81 8.54
N ILE A 103 35.10 39.44 8.52
CA ILE A 103 35.53 40.52 9.41
C ILE A 103 35.01 41.87 8.86
N ALA A 104 34.70 42.77 9.80
CA ALA A 104 34.41 44.22 9.69
C ALA A 104 32.98 44.58 9.19
N SER A 105 32.27 45.58 9.73
CA SER A 105 32.71 46.83 10.38
C SER A 105 31.61 47.38 11.32
N SER A 106 32.05 48.20 12.28
CA SER A 106 31.35 48.92 13.35
C SER A 106 30.28 49.95 12.94
N GLY A 107 29.27 50.16 13.80
CA GLY A 107 28.47 51.40 13.89
C GLY A 107 27.17 51.25 14.72
N PRO A 108 26.92 52.06 15.78
CA PRO A 108 25.77 51.93 16.70
C PRO A 108 24.62 52.91 16.38
N ASP A 109 23.36 52.55 16.66
CA ASP A 109 22.37 53.46 17.28
C ASP A 109 21.05 52.74 17.64
N VAL A 110 20.32 53.38 18.54
CA VAL A 110 19.18 53.03 19.39
C VAL A 110 17.88 52.61 18.71
N ALA A 111 17.07 51.83 19.45
CA ALA A 111 15.65 52.17 19.68
C ALA A 111 15.08 51.34 20.85
N VAL A 112 14.78 52.06 21.92
CA VAL A 112 13.97 51.65 23.08
C VAL A 112 12.53 51.46 22.65
N CYS A 113 11.88 50.37 23.08
CA CYS A 113 10.43 50.34 23.31
C CYS A 113 10.12 49.30 24.41
N SER A 114 9.97 49.77 25.64
CA SER A 114 9.27 49.05 26.71
C SER A 114 7.89 49.69 26.91
N SER A 115 6.86 48.86 27.06
CA SER A 115 5.61 49.06 27.82
C SER A 115 4.65 47.92 27.43
N SER A 116 3.80 47.33 28.26
CA SER A 116 3.55 47.39 29.69
C SER A 116 2.67 46.18 30.04
N SER A 117 2.72 45.76 31.30
CA SER A 117 1.98 44.67 31.92
C SER A 117 0.47 44.94 32.04
N VAL A 118 -0.39 43.92 31.83
CA VAL A 118 -1.64 43.65 32.59
C VAL A 118 -2.23 42.25 32.27
N SER A 119 -2.50 41.45 33.32
CA SER A 119 -3.50 40.34 33.39
C SER A 119 -4.78 40.87 34.10
N PRO A 120 -5.95 40.18 34.25
CA PRO A 120 -6.30 38.74 34.20
C PRO A 120 -7.63 38.42 33.41
N ALA A 121 -8.04 37.18 33.07
CA ALA A 121 -8.72 36.17 33.91
C ALA A 121 -9.14 34.93 33.05
N PRO A 122 -9.30 33.71 33.60
CA PRO A 122 -9.74 32.53 32.83
C PRO A 122 -11.21 32.19 33.05
N VAL A 123 -12.02 32.16 31.98
CA VAL A 123 -13.36 31.57 32.00
C VAL A 123 -13.32 30.07 31.68
N ARG A 124 -13.63 29.33 32.73
CA ARG A 124 -13.97 27.91 32.89
C ARG A 124 -14.70 27.29 31.69
N ALA A 125 -14.05 26.36 31.00
CA ALA A 125 -14.71 25.34 30.18
C ALA A 125 -14.63 23.99 30.91
N THR A 126 -15.78 23.44 31.27
CA THR A 126 -15.95 22.15 31.95
C THR A 126 -15.49 21.02 31.05
N ARG A 127 -14.24 20.58 31.23
CA ARG A 127 -13.72 19.37 30.60
C ARG A 127 -14.38 18.16 31.24
N LYS A 128 -15.19 17.44 30.46
CA LYS A 128 -15.69 16.10 30.78
C LYS A 128 -14.50 15.23 31.20
N ARG A 129 -14.70 14.46 32.28
CA ARG A 129 -13.72 13.53 32.86
C ARG A 129 -13.11 12.64 31.75
N PRO A 130 -11.78 12.44 31.73
CA PRO A 130 -11.18 11.52 30.77
C PRO A 130 -11.68 10.11 31.06
N LYS A 131 -12.16 9.41 30.02
CA LYS A 131 -12.45 7.97 30.08
C LYS A 131 -11.19 7.20 30.50
N HIS A 132 -11.37 6.03 31.10
CA HIS A 132 -10.29 5.14 31.48
C HIS A 132 -9.41 4.84 30.25
N LEU A 133 -8.09 4.88 30.39
CA LEU A 133 -7.15 4.73 29.27
C LEU A 133 -7.40 3.44 28.46
N GLU A 134 -7.92 2.41 29.12
CA GLU A 134 -8.33 1.12 28.53
C GLU A 134 -9.54 1.24 27.59
N ASP A 135 -10.51 2.10 27.90
CA ASP A 135 -11.66 2.35 27.01
C ASP A 135 -11.20 3.03 25.72
N ILE A 136 -10.19 3.89 25.82
CA ILE A 136 -9.58 4.58 24.66
C ILE A 136 -8.78 3.59 23.81
N ILE A 137 -8.08 2.63 24.43
CA ILE A 137 -7.37 1.56 23.72
C ILE A 137 -8.36 0.69 22.94
N LYS A 138 -9.44 0.27 23.58
CA LYS A 138 -10.48 -0.56 22.96
C LYS A 138 -11.20 0.17 21.82
N GLU A 139 -11.55 1.44 22.01
CA GLU A 139 -12.18 2.29 20.99
C GLU A 139 -11.22 2.53 19.79
N MET A 140 -9.91 2.56 20.01
CA MET A 140 -8.92 2.70 18.93
C MET A 140 -8.65 1.39 18.18
N GLU A 141 -8.60 0.25 18.86
CA GLU A 141 -8.48 -1.07 18.25
C GLU A 141 -9.71 -1.41 17.42
N GLU A 142 -10.91 -1.11 17.92
CA GLU A 142 -12.16 -1.27 17.17
C GLU A 142 -12.16 -0.41 15.89
N ARG A 143 -11.67 0.84 15.97
CA ARG A 143 -11.55 1.75 14.83
C ARG A 143 -10.40 1.42 13.87
N GLU A 144 -9.43 0.63 14.30
CA GLU A 144 -8.37 0.10 13.43
C GLU A 144 -8.86 -1.18 12.74
N ALA A 145 -9.52 -2.07 13.46
CA ALA A 145 -10.19 -3.24 12.92
C ALA A 145 -11.29 -2.87 11.90
N GLU A 146 -12.03 -1.78 12.11
CA GLU A 146 -13.01 -1.27 11.14
C GLU A 146 -12.33 -0.81 9.84
N ARG A 147 -11.24 -0.05 9.94
CA ARG A 147 -10.48 0.41 8.77
C ARG A 147 -9.79 -0.74 8.03
N GLU A 148 -9.33 -1.75 8.75
CA GLU A 148 -8.74 -2.96 8.19
C GLU A 148 -9.80 -3.82 7.50
N ARG A 149 -10.99 -3.97 8.09
CA ARG A 149 -12.14 -4.63 7.44
C ARG A 149 -12.57 -3.90 6.18
N GLU A 150 -12.65 -2.58 6.22
CA GLU A 150 -13.00 -1.78 5.03
C GLU A 150 -11.90 -1.85 3.95
N ALA A 151 -10.63 -1.92 4.34
CA ALA A 151 -9.53 -2.17 3.42
C ALA A 151 -9.59 -3.56 2.79
N ALA A 152 -9.81 -4.59 3.62
CA ALA A 152 -9.96 -5.96 3.18
C ALA A 152 -11.18 -6.13 2.25
N GLU A 153 -12.31 -5.50 2.53
CA GLU A 153 -13.50 -5.54 1.67
C GLU A 153 -13.24 -4.84 0.32
N ARG A 154 -12.53 -3.71 0.32
CA ARG A 154 -12.11 -3.03 -0.91
C ARG A 154 -11.14 -3.88 -1.73
N GLU A 155 -10.25 -4.61 -1.09
CA GLU A 155 -9.32 -5.54 -1.75
C GLU A 155 -10.02 -6.80 -2.25
N GLU A 156 -10.94 -7.37 -1.49
CA GLU A 156 -11.75 -8.53 -1.87
C GLU A 156 -12.62 -8.21 -3.09
N ARG A 157 -13.25 -7.02 -3.13
CA ARG A 157 -14.00 -6.58 -4.31
C ARG A 157 -13.11 -6.48 -5.55
N ARG A 158 -11.90 -5.95 -5.41
CA ARG A 158 -10.92 -5.89 -6.51
C ARG A 158 -10.46 -7.27 -6.95
N TRP A 159 -10.23 -8.17 -5.99
CA TRP A 159 -9.84 -9.55 -6.24
C TRP A 159 -10.92 -10.28 -7.03
N LYS A 160 -12.18 -10.18 -6.58
CA LYS A 160 -13.33 -10.80 -7.22
C LYS A 160 -13.57 -10.29 -8.65
N GLU A 161 -13.41 -8.99 -8.89
CA GLU A 161 -13.51 -8.42 -10.24
C GLU A 161 -12.39 -8.94 -11.17
N MET A 162 -11.18 -9.10 -10.64
CA MET A 162 -10.05 -9.66 -11.39
C MET A 162 -10.27 -11.15 -11.71
N GLU A 163 -10.76 -11.92 -10.74
CA GLU A 163 -11.09 -13.34 -10.90
C GLU A 163 -12.22 -13.53 -11.92
N GLU A 164 -13.32 -12.77 -11.84
CA GLU A 164 -14.42 -12.85 -12.81
C GLU A 164 -13.94 -12.50 -14.24
N LYS A 165 -13.06 -11.51 -14.36
CA LYS A 165 -12.46 -11.13 -15.64
C LYS A 165 -11.53 -12.20 -16.18
N GLU A 166 -10.81 -12.90 -15.32
CA GLU A 166 -9.95 -14.02 -15.70
C GLU A 166 -10.78 -15.23 -16.14
N ASP A 167 -11.81 -15.60 -15.38
CA ASP A 167 -12.80 -16.63 -15.72
C ASP A 167 -13.45 -16.35 -17.08
N ARG A 168 -13.85 -15.10 -17.31
CA ARG A 168 -14.42 -14.70 -18.60
C ARG A 168 -13.43 -14.91 -19.75
N ARG A 169 -12.17 -14.51 -19.57
CA ARG A 169 -11.10 -14.70 -20.57
C ARG A 169 -10.82 -16.19 -20.79
N GLU A 170 -10.85 -17.00 -19.75
CA GLU A 170 -10.64 -18.43 -19.84
C GLU A 170 -11.78 -19.13 -20.59
N ARG A 171 -13.03 -18.80 -20.28
CA ARG A 171 -14.20 -19.30 -21.03
C ARG A 171 -14.14 -18.93 -22.50
N GLU A 172 -13.77 -17.69 -22.83
CA GLU A 172 -13.59 -17.26 -24.23
C GLU A 172 -12.47 -18.06 -24.93
N ARG A 173 -11.37 -18.36 -24.24
CA ARG A 173 -10.30 -19.22 -24.76
C ARG A 173 -10.79 -20.65 -24.98
N GLN A 174 -11.51 -21.23 -24.03
CA GLN A 174 -12.07 -22.57 -24.13
C GLN A 174 -13.05 -22.68 -25.30
N VAL A 175 -14.00 -21.75 -25.43
CA VAL A 175 -14.96 -21.73 -26.55
C VAL A 175 -14.23 -21.63 -27.90
N ARG A 176 -13.16 -20.83 -27.98
CA ARG A 176 -12.35 -20.72 -29.20
C ARG A 176 -11.61 -22.02 -29.52
N GLN A 177 -11.05 -22.68 -28.51
CA GLN A 177 -10.40 -23.98 -28.67
C GLN A 177 -11.39 -25.06 -29.09
N GLU A 178 -12.55 -25.14 -28.44
CA GLU A 178 -13.60 -26.11 -28.77
C GLU A 178 -14.10 -25.92 -30.22
N ARG A 179 -14.29 -24.67 -30.65
CA ARG A 179 -14.64 -24.36 -32.04
C ARG A 179 -13.56 -24.84 -33.02
N GLN A 180 -12.28 -24.62 -32.70
CA GLN A 180 -11.18 -25.09 -33.53
C GLN A 180 -11.09 -26.62 -33.58
N GLU A 181 -11.29 -27.30 -32.45
CA GLU A 181 -11.33 -28.75 -32.39
C GLU A 181 -12.50 -29.31 -33.19
N ARG A 182 -13.69 -28.72 -33.07
CA ARG A 182 -14.87 -29.13 -33.84
C ARG A 182 -14.63 -28.99 -35.35
N GLU A 183 -14.07 -27.87 -35.78
CA GLU A 183 -13.68 -27.65 -37.18
C GLU A 183 -12.55 -28.61 -37.63
N ALA A 184 -11.63 -29.00 -36.74
CA ALA A 184 -10.60 -29.99 -37.04
C ALA A 184 -11.19 -31.39 -37.21
N ARG A 185 -12.08 -31.80 -36.31
CA ARG A 185 -12.80 -33.08 -36.37
C ARG A 185 -13.65 -33.20 -37.63
N GLU A 186 -14.41 -32.16 -37.98
CA GLU A 186 -15.21 -32.15 -39.21
C GLU A 186 -14.34 -32.24 -40.48
N ARG A 187 -13.17 -31.58 -40.49
CA ARG A 187 -12.20 -31.69 -41.58
C ARG A 187 -11.62 -33.09 -41.68
N GLU A 188 -11.27 -33.69 -40.54
CA GLU A 188 -10.75 -35.04 -40.48
C GLU A 188 -11.80 -36.07 -40.94
N GLU A 189 -13.05 -35.95 -40.49
CA GLU A 189 -14.14 -36.81 -40.94
C GLU A 189 -14.42 -36.70 -42.45
N ARG A 190 -14.32 -35.48 -43.01
CA ARG A 190 -14.43 -35.26 -44.45
C ARG A 190 -13.28 -35.93 -45.18
N TRP A 191 -12.05 -35.74 -44.72
CA TRP A 191 -10.87 -36.39 -45.29
C TRP A 191 -11.00 -37.92 -45.23
N GLN A 192 -11.42 -38.48 -44.10
CA GLN A 192 -11.64 -39.93 -43.94
C GLN A 192 -12.72 -40.46 -44.89
N ARG A 193 -13.80 -39.69 -45.13
CA ARG A 193 -14.81 -40.04 -46.13
C ARG A 193 -14.23 -40.05 -47.54
N GLU A 194 -13.50 -39.01 -47.92
CA GLU A 194 -12.86 -38.94 -49.25
C GLU A 194 -11.84 -40.06 -49.45
N VAL A 195 -11.06 -40.41 -48.43
CA VAL A 195 -10.09 -41.50 -48.49
C VAL A 195 -10.81 -42.84 -48.68
N ARG A 196 -11.85 -43.12 -47.89
CA ARG A 196 -12.66 -44.34 -48.05
C ARG A 196 -13.30 -44.44 -49.42
N GLU A 197 -13.88 -43.35 -49.93
CA GLU A 197 -14.48 -43.34 -51.27
C GLU A 197 -13.43 -43.58 -52.37
N ARG A 198 -12.23 -43.01 -52.24
CA ARG A 198 -11.12 -43.26 -53.16
C ARG A 198 -10.65 -44.71 -53.09
N GLU A 199 -10.57 -45.31 -51.91
CA GLU A 199 -10.24 -46.73 -51.75
C GLU A 199 -11.32 -47.63 -52.35
N GLU A 200 -12.60 -47.39 -52.05
CA GLU A 200 -13.70 -48.13 -52.65
C GLU A 200 -13.70 -48.04 -54.18
N ARG A 201 -13.41 -46.85 -54.74
CA ARG A 201 -13.31 -46.69 -56.20
C ARG A 201 -12.19 -47.54 -56.78
N ARG A 202 -11.01 -47.54 -56.14
CA ARG A 202 -9.89 -48.40 -56.54
C ARG A 202 -10.26 -49.87 -56.43
N GLU A 203 -10.96 -50.27 -55.38
CA GLU A 203 -11.37 -51.65 -55.17
C GLU A 203 -12.43 -52.10 -56.20
N ARG A 204 -13.40 -51.25 -56.54
CA ARG A 204 -14.34 -51.51 -57.63
C ARG A 204 -13.63 -51.66 -58.97
N GLU A 205 -12.69 -50.77 -59.28
CA GLU A 205 -11.88 -50.88 -60.50
C GLU A 205 -11.06 -52.18 -60.52
N THR A 206 -10.49 -52.63 -59.40
CA THR A 206 -9.78 -53.92 -59.33
C THR A 206 -10.73 -55.10 -59.47
N ARG A 207 -11.89 -55.09 -58.80
CA ARG A 207 -12.90 -56.15 -58.92
C ARG A 207 -13.42 -56.26 -60.35
N GLU A 208 -13.72 -55.15 -61.01
CA GLU A 208 -14.13 -55.15 -62.42
C GLU A 208 -13.03 -55.69 -63.34
N ARG A 209 -11.75 -55.36 -63.09
CA ARG A 209 -10.62 -55.92 -63.84
C ARG A 209 -10.53 -57.43 -63.64
N ASP A 210 -10.68 -57.89 -62.40
CA ASP A 210 -10.63 -59.31 -62.05
C ASP A 210 -11.81 -60.08 -62.65
N GLU A 211 -13.03 -59.55 -62.59
CA GLU A 211 -14.22 -60.14 -63.22
C GLU A 211 -14.07 -60.25 -64.74
N ARG A 212 -13.60 -59.18 -65.41
CA ARG A 212 -13.32 -59.20 -66.85
C ARG A 212 -12.27 -60.25 -67.19
N PHE A 213 -11.24 -60.38 -66.37
CA PHE A 213 -10.19 -61.39 -66.55
C PHE A 213 -10.74 -62.82 -66.38
N LEU A 214 -11.54 -63.08 -65.35
CA LEU A 214 -12.18 -64.39 -65.11
C LEU A 214 -13.15 -64.76 -66.24
N SER A 215 -13.94 -63.80 -66.74
CA SER A 215 -14.83 -64.02 -67.88
C SER A 215 -14.08 -64.43 -69.15
N LEU A 216 -12.92 -63.81 -69.42
CA LEU A 216 -12.07 -64.21 -70.55
C LEU A 216 -11.51 -65.63 -70.39
N LEU A 217 -11.10 -66.02 -69.19
CA LEU A 217 -10.63 -67.38 -68.91
C LEU A 217 -11.74 -68.41 -69.13
N GLU A 218 -12.98 -68.10 -68.72
CA GLU A 218 -14.12 -68.99 -68.93
C GLU A 218 -14.43 -69.19 -70.43
N ILE A 219 -14.34 -68.14 -71.24
CA ILE A 219 -14.50 -68.23 -72.70
C ILE A 219 -13.41 -69.11 -73.32
N LEU A 220 -12.15 -68.96 -72.86
CA LEU A 220 -11.03 -69.77 -73.33
C LEU A 220 -11.17 -71.25 -72.95
N ALA A 221 -11.69 -71.55 -71.77
CA ALA A 221 -11.87 -72.93 -71.28
C ALA A 221 -13.04 -73.68 -71.95
N LYS A 222 -13.97 -72.97 -72.59
CA LYS A 222 -15.14 -73.54 -73.30
C LYS A 222 -14.90 -73.80 -74.80
N LYS A 223 -13.72 -73.45 -75.33
CA LYS A 223 -13.26 -73.78 -76.68
C LYS A 223 -12.43 -75.05 -76.67
#